data_AF-S4N187-F1
#
_entry.id   AF-S4N187-F1
#
_cell.length_a   1.000
_cell.length_b   1.000
_cell.length_c   1.000
_cell.angle_alpha   90.00
_cell.angle_beta   90.00
_cell.angle_gamma   90.00
#
_symmetry.space_group_name_H-M   'P 1'
#
loop_
_entity.id
_entity.type
_entity.pdbx_description
1 polymer ?
#
loop_
_entity_poly.entity_id
_entity_poly.type
_entity_poly.pdbx_seq_one_letter_code
_entity_poly.pdbx_strand_id
1 'polypeptide(L)'
;MRRKAGLVLLALAVFFAALSPLLRWYAFPRLAKVPAHQYQDMVLEAENATLLDYGTMRARTVPKVTIVQTLKGNVEASDRIEESAGRDVVVWDGLSYVVGPDGEMVSKIPERYIFDAHTQEPVHATGETVDGDPVRREGIEFKWPFLTEKRDYEYFDAQARVTAPIHYKGTQDFRGLEVYYFEQTIPWTKVRIPKTLPVEGLTPESVAGTGTTRWYTTVRKFWVEPLTGAPVYGEELHKEELRGGTLLGDRDKVTAFAGHVKMREDYITHTVDLVKSQRLLILLLTSYLPWGTLTLGVLLLALALYLEARSRRPSGPAPTEAEEPSPVSA
;
A
#
# COMPACT_ATOMS: atom_id res chain seq x y z
N MET A 1 46.10 29.13 -0.58
CA MET A 1 44.83 28.63 0.01
C MET A 1 43.67 28.57 -0.99
N ARG A 2 43.47 29.59 -1.85
CA ARG A 2 42.34 29.64 -2.81
C ARG A 2 42.24 28.45 -3.80
N ARG A 3 43.36 27.94 -4.34
CA ARG A 3 43.37 26.74 -5.20
C ARG A 3 42.90 25.46 -4.48
N LYS A 4 43.32 25.25 -3.23
CA LYS A 4 42.88 24.09 -2.42
C LYS A 4 41.38 24.16 -2.15
N ALA A 5 40.86 25.35 -1.83
CA ALA A 5 39.43 25.56 -1.64
C ALA A 5 38.61 25.30 -2.92
N GLY A 6 39.08 25.74 -4.09
CA GLY A 6 38.43 25.46 -5.38
C GLY A 6 38.35 23.97 -5.70
N LEU A 7 39.42 23.22 -5.44
CA LEU A 7 39.44 21.75 -5.63
C LEU A 7 38.50 21.02 -4.67
N VAL A 8 38.42 21.44 -3.41
CA VAL A 8 37.47 20.87 -2.44
C VAL A 8 36.03 21.11 -2.87
N LEU A 9 35.70 22.33 -3.33
CA LEU A 9 34.36 22.65 -3.84
C LEU A 9 34.01 21.84 -5.08
N LEU A 10 34.97 21.64 -6.00
CA LEU A 10 34.77 20.78 -7.17
C LEU A 10 34.51 19.32 -6.77
N ALA A 11 35.28 18.79 -5.82
CA ALA A 11 35.08 17.43 -5.32
C ALA A 11 33.68 17.25 -4.68
N LEU A 12 33.24 18.22 -3.86
CA LEU A 12 31.90 18.22 -3.29
C LEU A 12 30.82 18.35 -4.35
N ALA A 13 31.03 19.18 -5.37
CA ALA A 13 30.09 19.33 -6.49
C ALA A 13 29.87 18.00 -7.22
N VAL A 14 30.96 17.30 -7.54
CA VAL A 14 30.92 15.97 -8.16
C VAL A 14 30.23 14.96 -7.25
N PHE A 15 30.55 14.95 -5.96
CA PHE A 15 29.92 14.07 -4.98
C PHE A 15 28.39 14.26 -4.93
N PHE A 16 27.92 15.50 -4.79
CA PHE A 16 26.48 15.78 -4.72
C PHE A 16 25.75 15.54 -6.05
N ALA A 17 26.41 15.80 -7.18
CA ALA A 17 25.88 15.47 -8.49
C ALA A 17 25.73 13.94 -8.68
N ALA A 18 26.68 13.15 -8.17
CA ALA A 18 26.61 11.68 -8.20
C ALA A 18 25.59 11.13 -7.18
N LEU A 19 25.42 11.78 -6.03
CA LEU A 19 24.47 11.36 -5.00
C LEU A 19 23.01 11.45 -5.46
N SER A 20 22.67 12.46 -6.27
CA SER A 20 21.31 12.65 -6.79
C SER A 20 20.71 11.42 -7.50
N PRO A 21 21.33 10.88 -8.57
CA PRO A 21 20.85 9.68 -9.24
C PRO A 21 20.95 8.42 -8.36
N LEU A 22 21.95 8.34 -7.48
CA LEU A 22 22.09 7.20 -6.55
C LEU A 22 20.92 7.13 -5.56
N LEU A 23 20.46 8.26 -5.01
CA LEU A 23 19.32 8.26 -4.11
C LEU A 23 18.05 7.76 -4.80
N ARG A 24 17.75 8.28 -6.01
CA ARG A 24 16.51 7.97 -6.72
C ARG A 24 16.49 6.57 -7.35
N TRP A 25 17.59 6.16 -8.00
CA TRP A 25 17.60 4.94 -8.80
C TRP A 25 18.32 3.77 -8.14
N TYR A 26 19.14 4.01 -7.12
CA TYR A 26 19.83 2.94 -6.40
C TYR A 26 19.25 2.73 -4.99
N ALA A 27 19.14 3.79 -4.18
CA ALA A 27 18.70 3.68 -2.79
C ALA A 27 17.19 3.45 -2.67
N PHE A 28 16.36 4.27 -3.32
CA PHE A 28 14.90 4.16 -3.21
C PHE A 28 14.36 2.75 -3.54
N PRO A 29 14.71 2.10 -4.67
CA PRO A 29 14.18 0.77 -4.99
C PRO A 29 14.59 -0.32 -3.99
N ARG A 30 15.69 -0.13 -3.25
CA ARG A 30 16.19 -1.09 -2.25
C ARG A 30 15.64 -0.84 -0.85
N LEU A 31 15.30 0.41 -0.53
CA LEU A 31 14.86 0.82 0.79
C LEU A 31 13.33 0.84 0.91
N ALA A 32 12.62 1.14 -0.18
CA ALA A 32 11.17 1.20 -0.19
C ALA A 32 10.59 -0.21 -0.25
N LYS A 33 10.31 -0.78 0.92
CA LYS A 33 9.61 -2.05 1.07
C LYS A 33 8.64 -2.05 2.23
N VAL A 34 7.63 -2.90 2.18
CA VAL A 34 6.73 -3.15 3.30
C VAL A 34 7.49 -3.90 4.40
N PRO A 35 7.48 -3.43 5.66
CA PRO A 35 8.15 -4.14 6.74
C PRO A 35 7.38 -5.41 7.16
N ALA A 36 8.08 -6.51 7.36
CA ALA A 36 7.49 -7.80 7.75
C ALA A 36 6.84 -7.82 9.15
N HIS A 37 7.12 -6.82 10.01
CA HIS A 37 6.62 -6.74 11.38
C HIS A 37 5.44 -5.76 11.56
N GLN A 38 4.83 -5.31 10.46
CA GLN A 38 3.69 -4.38 10.54
C GLN A 38 2.44 -5.05 11.11
N TYR A 39 1.67 -4.28 11.87
CA TYR A 39 0.32 -4.64 12.26
C TYR A 39 -0.60 -3.49 11.86
N GLN A 40 -1.67 -3.82 11.15
CA GLN A 40 -2.67 -2.87 10.71
C GLN A 40 -4.05 -3.42 11.07
N ASP A 41 -4.93 -2.54 11.51
CA ASP A 41 -6.34 -2.81 11.68
C ASP A 41 -7.17 -1.75 10.98
N MET A 42 -8.39 -2.14 10.62
CA MET A 42 -9.37 -1.29 9.98
C MET A 42 -10.75 -1.71 10.44
N VAL A 43 -11.58 -0.72 10.79
CA VAL A 43 -12.99 -0.94 11.08
C VAL A 43 -13.83 -0.30 9.99
N LEU A 44 -14.74 -1.08 9.43
CA LEU A 44 -15.77 -0.62 8.52
C LEU A 44 -17.15 -0.81 9.16
N GLU A 45 -18.10 0.04 8.78
CA GLU A 45 -19.45 0.02 9.29
C GLU A 45 -20.45 0.10 8.13
N ALA A 46 -21.55 -0.64 8.26
CA ALA A 46 -22.70 -0.54 7.37
C ALA A 46 -23.93 -0.16 8.20
N GLU A 47 -24.44 1.04 7.96
CA GLU A 47 -25.69 1.51 8.58
C GLU A 47 -26.90 1.00 7.82
N ASN A 48 -27.99 0.73 8.54
CA ASN A 48 -29.25 0.23 7.98
C ASN A 48 -29.06 -0.99 7.07
N ALA A 49 -28.13 -1.86 7.42
CA ALA A 49 -27.81 -3.05 6.65
C ALA A 49 -28.90 -4.11 6.77
N THR A 50 -29.03 -4.98 5.78
CA THR A 50 -29.79 -6.21 5.87
C THR A 50 -28.88 -7.32 6.37
N LEU A 51 -29.31 -8.05 7.40
CA LEU A 51 -28.60 -9.20 7.94
C LEU A 51 -29.57 -10.36 8.14
N LEU A 52 -29.14 -11.57 7.81
CA LEU A 52 -29.90 -12.79 8.04
C LEU A 52 -29.91 -13.15 9.52
N ASP A 53 -31.12 -13.36 10.03
CA ASP A 53 -31.33 -14.07 11.28
C ASP A 53 -31.27 -15.58 10.98
N TYR A 54 -30.22 -16.24 11.45
CA TYR A 54 -29.99 -17.66 11.18
C TYR A 54 -30.92 -18.59 11.97
N GLY A 55 -31.56 -18.12 13.05
CA GLY A 55 -32.54 -18.91 13.80
C GLY A 55 -33.88 -19.03 13.08
N THR A 56 -34.29 -17.95 12.40
CA THR A 56 -35.54 -17.91 11.62
C THR A 56 -35.33 -18.05 10.11
N MET A 57 -34.07 -18.03 9.67
CA MET A 57 -33.66 -17.93 8.27
C MET A 57 -34.35 -16.76 7.54
N ARG A 58 -34.59 -15.63 8.21
CA ARG A 58 -35.23 -14.43 7.64
C ARG A 58 -34.28 -13.23 7.65
N ALA A 59 -34.27 -12.51 6.54
CA ALA A 59 -33.53 -11.25 6.45
C ALA A 59 -34.24 -10.17 7.27
N ARG A 60 -33.48 -9.41 8.06
CA ARG A 60 -33.96 -8.24 8.80
C ARG A 60 -33.05 -7.05 8.60
N THR A 61 -33.61 -5.85 8.62
CA THR A 61 -32.82 -4.62 8.68
C THR A 61 -32.29 -4.44 10.09
N VAL A 62 -30.99 -4.19 10.21
CA VAL A 62 -30.30 -3.89 11.46
C VAL A 62 -29.70 -2.49 11.39
N PRO A 63 -29.64 -1.76 12.51
CA PRO A 63 -29.20 -0.36 12.51
C PRO A 63 -27.73 -0.24 12.09
N LYS A 64 -26.88 -1.19 12.50
CA LYS A 64 -25.46 -1.21 12.19
C LYS A 64 -24.91 -2.63 12.15
N VAL A 65 -23.98 -2.88 11.23
CA VAL A 65 -23.07 -4.01 11.21
C VAL A 65 -21.64 -3.45 11.18
N THR A 66 -20.75 -4.05 11.96
CA THR A 66 -19.34 -3.65 12.01
C THR A 66 -18.48 -4.77 11.44
N ILE A 67 -17.55 -4.43 10.56
CA ILE A 67 -16.58 -5.34 9.97
C ILE A 67 -15.21 -4.90 10.46
N VAL A 68 -14.48 -5.81 11.08
CA VAL A 68 -13.12 -5.54 11.54
C VAL A 68 -12.17 -6.38 10.71
N GLN A 69 -11.18 -5.73 10.14
CA GLN A 69 -10.09 -6.35 9.42
C GLN A 69 -8.80 -6.10 10.18
N THR A 70 -8.00 -7.15 10.38
CA THR A 70 -6.64 -7.04 10.89
C THR A 70 -5.68 -7.72 9.93
N LEU A 71 -4.50 -7.11 9.76
CA LEU A 71 -3.39 -7.62 8.97
C LEU A 71 -2.16 -7.64 9.88
N LYS A 72 -1.66 -8.84 10.17
CA LYS A 72 -0.49 -9.02 11.01
C LYS A 72 0.66 -9.60 10.22
N GLY A 73 1.76 -8.88 10.22
CA GLY A 73 3.06 -9.35 9.75
C GLY A 73 3.54 -10.58 10.49
N ASN A 74 3.87 -11.63 9.74
CA ASN A 74 4.47 -12.86 10.24
C ASN A 74 5.95 -12.89 9.86
N VAL A 75 6.79 -12.34 10.73
CA VAL A 75 8.24 -12.20 10.51
C VAL A 75 8.90 -13.57 10.28
N GLU A 76 8.60 -14.55 11.13
CA GLU A 76 9.18 -15.90 11.01
C GLU A 76 8.81 -16.59 9.70
N ALA A 77 7.55 -16.47 9.25
CA ALA A 77 7.13 -17.01 7.96
C ALA A 77 7.76 -16.23 6.79
N SER A 78 7.91 -14.91 6.91
CA SER A 78 8.56 -14.06 5.92
C SER A 78 10.01 -14.50 5.73
N ASP A 79 10.81 -14.52 6.80
CA ASP A 79 12.23 -14.90 6.76
C ASP A 79 12.43 -16.29 6.13
N ARG A 80 11.62 -17.28 6.54
CA ARG A 80 11.69 -18.64 5.97
C ARG A 80 11.39 -18.70 4.48
N ILE A 81 10.41 -17.92 4.02
CA ILE A 81 10.02 -17.92 2.61
C ILE A 81 11.06 -17.15 1.79
N GLU A 82 11.57 -16.03 2.30
CA GLU A 82 12.64 -15.24 1.66
C GLU A 82 13.86 -16.10 1.33
N GLU A 83 14.30 -16.96 2.27
CA GLU A 83 15.42 -17.90 2.06
C GLU A 83 15.22 -18.79 0.82
N SER A 84 13.98 -19.23 0.57
CA SER A 84 13.62 -20.10 -0.56
C SER A 84 13.28 -19.33 -1.84
N ALA A 85 12.73 -18.12 -1.71
CA ALA A 85 12.22 -17.32 -2.82
C ALA A 85 13.31 -16.43 -3.47
N GLY A 86 14.40 -16.14 -2.75
CA GLY A 86 15.51 -15.33 -3.27
C GLY A 86 15.15 -13.86 -3.50
N ARG A 87 14.12 -13.35 -2.83
CA ARG A 87 13.63 -11.97 -2.90
C ARG A 87 12.97 -11.57 -1.57
N ASP A 88 12.79 -10.28 -1.34
CA ASP A 88 12.12 -9.76 -0.14
C ASP A 88 10.62 -10.11 -0.18
N VAL A 89 10.14 -10.83 0.84
CA VAL A 89 8.79 -11.39 0.91
C VAL A 89 8.17 -11.00 2.24
N VAL A 90 6.92 -10.57 2.21
CA VAL A 90 6.11 -10.32 3.40
C VAL A 90 4.98 -11.34 3.45
N VAL A 91 4.80 -11.93 4.63
CA VAL A 91 3.64 -12.75 4.96
C VAL A 91 2.72 -11.96 5.87
N TRP A 92 1.47 -11.78 5.45
CA TRP A 92 0.40 -11.24 6.26
C TRP A 92 -0.60 -12.32 6.64
N ASP A 93 -0.77 -12.50 7.94
CA ASP A 93 -1.88 -13.22 8.53
C ASP A 93 -3.03 -12.22 8.74
N GLY A 94 -4.02 -12.30 7.84
CA GLY A 94 -5.21 -11.48 7.83
C GLY A 94 -6.37 -12.13 8.58
N LEU A 95 -7.22 -11.32 9.19
CA LEU A 95 -8.49 -11.74 9.75
C LEU A 95 -9.55 -10.69 9.44
N SER A 96 -10.58 -11.09 8.70
CA SER A 96 -11.79 -10.28 8.54
C SER A 96 -12.92 -10.93 9.31
N TYR A 97 -13.57 -10.19 10.21
CA TYR A 97 -14.74 -10.69 10.93
C TYR A 97 -15.86 -9.65 11.01
N VAL A 98 -17.08 -10.17 11.04
CA VAL A 98 -18.32 -9.38 11.06
C VAL A 98 -18.90 -9.45 12.47
N VAL A 99 -19.30 -8.31 13.00
CA VAL A 99 -19.93 -8.14 14.31
C VAL A 99 -21.34 -7.61 14.09
N GLY A 100 -22.31 -8.31 14.68
CA GLY A 100 -23.72 -7.98 14.63
C GLY A 100 -24.08 -6.77 15.49
N PRO A 101 -25.33 -6.29 15.43
CA PRO A 101 -25.80 -5.16 16.25
C PRO A 101 -25.82 -5.44 17.76
N ASP A 102 -25.82 -6.71 18.15
CA ASP A 102 -25.74 -7.24 19.52
C ASP A 102 -24.29 -7.30 20.06
N GLY A 103 -23.30 -7.05 19.21
CA GLY A 103 -21.88 -7.19 19.55
C GLY A 103 -21.35 -8.61 19.41
N GLU A 104 -22.18 -9.56 18.96
CA GLU A 104 -21.76 -10.94 18.74
C GLU A 104 -21.10 -11.11 17.37
N MET A 105 -20.15 -12.05 17.28
CA MET A 105 -19.47 -12.36 16.02
C MET A 105 -20.40 -13.13 15.09
N VAL A 106 -20.64 -12.60 13.90
CA VAL A 106 -21.45 -13.24 12.86
C VAL A 106 -20.62 -14.25 12.07
N SER A 107 -19.43 -13.85 11.62
CA SER A 107 -18.54 -14.70 10.83
C SER A 107 -17.11 -14.21 10.92
N LYS A 108 -16.15 -15.11 10.70
CA LYS A 108 -14.73 -14.74 10.55
C LYS A 108 -14.11 -15.53 9.40
N ILE A 109 -13.20 -14.87 8.69
CA ILE A 109 -12.48 -15.44 7.55
C ILE A 109 -11.01 -15.10 7.75
N PRO A 110 -10.21 -16.05 8.26
CA PRO A 110 -8.76 -15.90 8.32
C PRO A 110 -8.16 -16.07 6.93
N GLU A 111 -7.04 -15.41 6.70
CA GLU A 111 -6.36 -15.38 5.42
C GLU A 111 -4.85 -15.34 5.63
N ARG A 112 -4.10 -16.00 4.75
CA ARG A 112 -2.66 -15.81 4.65
C ARG A 112 -2.31 -15.37 3.23
N TYR A 113 -1.77 -14.16 3.15
CA TYR A 113 -1.27 -13.55 1.92
C TYR A 113 0.24 -13.45 1.96
N ILE A 114 0.88 -13.81 0.85
CA ILE A 114 2.34 -13.86 0.71
C ILE A 114 2.67 -13.05 -0.53
N PHE A 115 3.48 -12.01 -0.39
CA PHE A 115 3.71 -11.05 -1.47
C PHE A 115 5.10 -10.45 -1.44
N ASP A 116 5.53 -9.94 -2.60
CA ASP A 116 6.81 -9.26 -2.75
C ASP A 116 6.76 -7.90 -2.02
N ALA A 117 7.73 -7.66 -1.14
CA ALA A 117 7.73 -6.51 -0.27
C ALA A 117 7.81 -5.17 -1.03
N HIS A 118 8.27 -5.18 -2.27
CA HIS A 118 8.40 -4.01 -3.14
C HIS A 118 7.23 -3.89 -4.11
N THR A 119 6.98 -4.93 -4.91
CA THR A 119 6.01 -4.87 -6.03
C THR A 119 4.57 -5.11 -5.58
N GLN A 120 4.36 -5.68 -4.39
CA GLN A 120 3.06 -6.15 -3.91
C GLN A 120 2.46 -7.30 -4.73
N GLU A 121 3.23 -7.90 -5.64
CA GLU A 121 2.76 -9.06 -6.41
C GLU A 121 2.73 -10.31 -5.51
N PRO A 122 1.74 -11.21 -5.70
CA PRO A 122 1.71 -12.48 -5.00
C PRO A 122 2.99 -13.29 -5.19
N VAL A 123 3.44 -13.92 -4.10
CA VAL A 123 4.52 -14.90 -4.10
C VAL A 123 3.91 -16.26 -3.80
N HIS A 124 3.87 -17.15 -4.78
CA HIS A 124 3.31 -18.48 -4.61
C HIS A 124 4.25 -19.40 -3.83
N ALA A 125 4.13 -19.35 -2.52
CA ALA A 125 4.80 -20.22 -1.58
C ALA A 125 3.78 -21.05 -0.78
N THR A 126 4.25 -22.10 -0.13
CA THR A 126 3.42 -22.95 0.72
C THR A 126 2.79 -22.15 1.86
N GLY A 127 1.50 -22.37 2.10
CA GLY A 127 0.76 -21.74 3.21
C GLY A 127 -0.16 -20.59 2.80
N GLU A 128 -0.16 -20.21 1.51
CA GLU A 128 -1.14 -19.27 0.96
C GLU A 128 -2.57 -19.82 1.12
N THR A 129 -3.44 -19.13 1.89
CA THR A 129 -4.79 -19.64 2.21
C THR A 129 -5.86 -18.56 2.34
N VAL A 130 -7.12 -18.95 2.14
CA VAL A 130 -8.32 -18.20 2.53
C VAL A 130 -9.26 -19.15 3.26
N ASP A 131 -9.70 -18.77 4.46
CA ASP A 131 -10.50 -19.60 5.37
C ASP A 131 -9.85 -20.98 5.61
N GLY A 132 -8.52 -21.01 5.66
CA GLY A 132 -7.71 -22.23 5.81
C GLY A 132 -7.66 -23.14 4.58
N ASP A 133 -8.33 -22.81 3.48
CA ASP A 133 -8.17 -23.54 2.23
C ASP A 133 -7.01 -22.97 1.41
N PRO A 134 -6.18 -23.82 0.78
CA PRO A 134 -5.17 -23.35 -0.15
C PRO A 134 -5.78 -22.55 -1.29
N VAL A 135 -5.16 -21.41 -1.62
CA VAL A 135 -5.51 -20.62 -2.79
C VAL A 135 -4.25 -20.25 -3.55
N ARG A 136 -4.44 -19.87 -4.81
CA ARG A 136 -3.42 -19.21 -5.61
C ARG A 136 -4.01 -17.89 -6.08
N ARG A 137 -3.33 -16.78 -5.77
CA ARG A 137 -3.79 -15.44 -6.12
C ARG A 137 -3.18 -14.96 -7.43
N GLU A 138 -3.87 -14.07 -8.12
CA GLU A 138 -3.25 -13.25 -9.16
C GLU A 138 -3.65 -11.80 -8.89
N GLY A 139 -2.73 -10.87 -9.14
CA GLY A 139 -2.95 -9.47 -8.80
C GLY A 139 -2.76 -9.13 -7.32
N ILE A 140 -2.91 -7.84 -7.01
CA ILE A 140 -2.74 -7.30 -5.66
C ILE A 140 -4.00 -7.53 -4.80
N GLU A 141 -3.91 -7.32 -3.49
CA GLU A 141 -5.06 -7.47 -2.59
C GLU A 141 -5.19 -6.34 -1.57
N PHE A 142 -4.19 -6.12 -0.71
CA PHE A 142 -4.33 -5.10 0.36
C PHE A 142 -3.73 -3.74 0.01
N LYS A 143 -2.82 -3.69 -0.97
CA LYS A 143 -1.97 -2.53 -1.21
C LYS A 143 -1.52 -2.45 -2.67
N TRP A 144 -1.42 -1.24 -3.20
CA TRP A 144 -0.84 -0.97 -4.52
C TRP A 144 0.68 -0.85 -4.44
N PRO A 145 1.40 -1.10 -5.54
CA PRO A 145 2.83 -0.87 -5.62
C PRO A 145 3.19 0.58 -5.27
N PHE A 146 4.37 0.78 -4.67
CA PHE A 146 4.96 2.12 -4.54
C PHE A 146 5.01 2.81 -5.90
N LEU A 147 4.85 4.13 -5.91
CA LEU A 147 4.74 4.91 -7.15
C LEU A 147 3.64 4.34 -8.07
N THR A 148 2.46 4.12 -7.49
CA THR A 148 1.28 3.62 -8.18
C THR A 148 1.03 4.41 -9.46
N GLU A 149 0.74 3.70 -10.54
CA GLU A 149 0.53 4.25 -11.87
C GLU A 149 -0.96 4.47 -12.14
N LYS A 150 -1.27 5.37 -13.07
CA LYS A 150 -2.64 5.66 -13.51
C LYS A 150 -3.12 4.62 -14.53
N ARG A 151 -3.28 3.38 -14.09
CA ARG A 151 -3.71 2.25 -14.92
C ARG A 151 -4.56 1.27 -14.12
N ASP A 152 -5.16 0.33 -14.81
CA ASP A 152 -5.85 -0.79 -14.19
C ASP A 152 -4.83 -1.80 -13.62
N TYR A 153 -5.26 -2.51 -12.59
CA TYR A 153 -4.49 -3.58 -11.94
C TYR A 153 -5.35 -4.83 -11.86
N GLU A 154 -4.73 -6.00 -11.82
CA GLU A 154 -5.42 -7.20 -11.37
C GLU A 154 -5.55 -7.15 -9.85
N TYR A 155 -6.73 -7.50 -9.34
CA TYR A 155 -7.03 -7.49 -7.91
C TYR A 155 -7.74 -8.77 -7.51
N PHE A 156 -7.21 -9.44 -6.49
CA PHE A 156 -7.77 -10.68 -5.98
C PHE A 156 -8.90 -10.41 -4.99
N ASP A 157 -10.03 -11.09 -5.14
CA ASP A 157 -11.12 -11.07 -4.17
C ASP A 157 -11.11 -12.36 -3.35
N ALA A 158 -10.80 -12.27 -2.05
CA ALA A 158 -10.76 -13.44 -1.17
C ALA A 158 -12.11 -14.17 -0.99
N GLN A 159 -13.25 -13.47 -1.03
CA GLN A 159 -14.57 -14.11 -0.85
C GLN A 159 -14.92 -14.99 -2.04
N ALA A 160 -14.78 -14.45 -3.25
CA ALA A 160 -15.05 -15.13 -4.49
C ALA A 160 -13.90 -16.04 -4.93
N ARG A 161 -12.69 -15.79 -4.42
CA ARG A 161 -11.43 -16.44 -4.79
C ARG A 161 -11.19 -16.38 -6.30
N VAL A 162 -11.43 -15.19 -6.85
CA VAL A 162 -11.21 -14.87 -8.26
C VAL A 162 -10.39 -13.60 -8.36
N THR A 163 -9.64 -13.49 -9.45
CA THR A 163 -8.98 -12.26 -9.84
C THR A 163 -9.82 -11.57 -10.90
N ALA A 164 -10.01 -10.26 -10.71
CA ALA A 164 -10.69 -9.41 -11.68
C ALA A 164 -10.01 -8.04 -11.72
N PRO A 165 -10.06 -7.32 -12.86
CA PRO A 165 -9.46 -6.01 -12.96
C PRO A 165 -10.11 -5.02 -11.99
N ILE A 166 -9.27 -4.26 -11.29
CA ILE A 166 -9.66 -3.05 -10.58
C ILE A 166 -9.27 -1.83 -11.41
N HIS A 167 -10.27 -1.03 -11.77
CA HIS A 167 -10.11 0.01 -12.77
C HIS A 167 -9.69 1.34 -12.14
N TYR A 168 -8.70 2.01 -12.72
CA TYR A 168 -8.42 3.41 -12.40
C TYR A 168 -9.53 4.29 -12.99
N LYS A 169 -10.14 5.11 -12.12
CA LYS A 169 -11.28 5.95 -12.46
C LYS A 169 -10.99 7.45 -12.39
N GLY A 170 -9.77 7.83 -12.01
CA GLY A 170 -9.33 9.22 -12.00
C GLY A 170 -8.51 9.59 -10.76
N THR A 171 -8.10 10.86 -10.73
CA THR A 171 -7.41 11.47 -9.59
C THR A 171 -8.35 12.48 -8.93
N GLN A 172 -8.40 12.49 -7.60
CA GLN A 172 -9.20 13.43 -6.84
C GLN A 172 -8.50 13.85 -5.54
N ASP A 173 -8.97 14.94 -4.93
CA ASP A 173 -8.59 15.28 -3.57
C ASP A 173 -9.44 14.50 -2.57
N PHE A 174 -8.78 13.91 -1.58
CA PHE A 174 -9.42 13.30 -0.43
C PHE A 174 -8.72 13.77 0.83
N ARG A 175 -9.36 14.71 1.55
CA ARG A 175 -8.85 15.26 2.83
C ARG A 175 -7.47 15.91 2.69
N GLY A 176 -7.28 16.66 1.59
CA GLY A 176 -6.02 17.33 1.30
C GLY A 176 -4.91 16.39 0.82
N LEU A 177 -5.26 15.18 0.38
CA LEU A 177 -4.38 14.27 -0.33
C LEU A 177 -4.85 14.09 -1.77
N GLU A 178 -3.94 14.25 -2.72
CA GLU A 178 -4.16 13.76 -4.07
C GLU A 178 -4.14 12.23 -4.04
N VAL A 179 -5.24 11.61 -4.46
CA VAL A 179 -5.42 10.16 -4.46
C VAL A 179 -5.92 9.67 -5.80
N TYR A 180 -5.60 8.43 -6.12
CA TYR A 180 -6.13 7.71 -7.27
C TYR A 180 -7.35 6.91 -6.85
N TYR A 181 -8.43 7.07 -7.59
CA TYR A 181 -9.69 6.39 -7.34
C TYR A 181 -9.75 5.11 -8.16
N PHE A 182 -10.04 3.99 -7.49
CA PHE A 182 -10.07 2.65 -8.05
C PHE A 182 -11.40 1.98 -7.77
N GLU A 183 -11.95 1.26 -8.74
CA GLU A 183 -13.22 0.54 -8.59
C GLU A 183 -13.16 -0.85 -9.22
N GLN A 184 -13.55 -1.86 -8.45
CA GLN A 184 -13.68 -3.25 -8.89
C GLN A 184 -15.15 -3.68 -8.72
N THR A 185 -15.67 -4.43 -9.68
CA THR A 185 -16.97 -5.07 -9.57
C THR A 185 -16.81 -6.58 -9.67
N ILE A 186 -17.25 -7.30 -8.64
CA ILE A 186 -17.40 -8.75 -8.69
C ILE A 186 -18.88 -9.04 -8.96
N PRO A 187 -19.24 -9.58 -10.14
CA PRO A 187 -20.63 -9.95 -10.42
C PRO A 187 -21.08 -11.07 -9.48
N TRP A 188 -22.39 -11.35 -9.45
CA TRP A 188 -22.94 -12.44 -8.66
C TRP A 188 -22.21 -13.76 -8.92
N THR A 189 -21.44 -14.18 -7.93
CA THR A 189 -20.58 -15.34 -7.98
C THR A 189 -20.98 -16.31 -6.88
N LYS A 190 -21.05 -17.60 -7.20
CA LYS A 190 -21.26 -18.64 -6.20
C LYS A 190 -19.98 -18.76 -5.37
N VAL A 191 -20.08 -18.58 -4.06
CA VAL A 191 -18.94 -18.59 -3.14
C VAL A 191 -19.07 -19.73 -2.14
N ARG A 192 -17.95 -20.04 -1.49
CA ARG A 192 -17.93 -21.03 -0.40
C ARG A 192 -18.67 -20.49 0.81
N ILE A 193 -19.21 -21.41 1.59
CA ILE A 193 -19.81 -21.10 2.90
C ILE A 193 -18.65 -20.98 3.89
N PRO A 194 -18.59 -19.91 4.71
CA PRO A 194 -17.54 -19.75 5.70
C PRO A 194 -17.52 -20.93 6.69
N LYS A 195 -16.33 -21.37 7.09
CA LYS A 195 -16.17 -22.45 8.08
C LYS A 195 -16.66 -22.06 9.46
N THR A 196 -16.66 -20.76 9.77
CA THR A 196 -17.21 -20.23 11.03
C THR A 196 -18.48 -19.44 10.74
N LEU A 197 -19.61 -19.93 11.26
CA LEU A 197 -20.93 -19.30 11.22
C LEU A 197 -21.41 -19.04 12.66
N PRO A 198 -22.40 -18.17 12.87
CA PRO A 198 -22.80 -17.75 14.22
C PRO A 198 -23.73 -18.76 14.92
N VAL A 199 -24.16 -19.79 14.22
CA VAL A 199 -25.05 -20.83 14.76
C VAL A 199 -24.31 -22.13 14.94
N GLU A 200 -24.26 -22.61 16.18
CA GLU A 200 -23.71 -23.92 16.50
C GLU A 200 -24.42 -25.02 15.72
N GLY A 201 -23.65 -25.90 15.08
CA GLY A 201 -24.17 -26.99 14.23
C GLY A 201 -24.45 -26.62 12.77
N LEU A 202 -24.41 -25.32 12.41
CA LEU A 202 -24.43 -24.89 11.02
C LEU A 202 -22.99 -24.91 10.48
N THR A 203 -22.64 -25.98 9.77
CA THR A 203 -21.33 -26.15 9.12
C THR A 203 -21.47 -25.99 7.61
N PRO A 204 -20.38 -25.71 6.88
CA PRO A 204 -20.40 -25.72 5.42
C PRO A 204 -21.02 -27.00 4.83
N GLU A 205 -20.73 -28.15 5.42
CA GLU A 205 -21.22 -29.46 5.00
C GLU A 205 -22.72 -29.61 5.25
N SER A 206 -23.21 -29.16 6.41
CA SER A 206 -24.64 -29.24 6.73
C SER A 206 -25.46 -28.35 5.81
N VAL A 207 -25.00 -27.13 5.53
CA VAL A 207 -25.67 -26.24 4.57
C VAL A 207 -25.60 -26.82 3.16
N ALA A 208 -24.45 -27.32 2.72
CA ALA A 208 -24.33 -27.96 1.40
C ALA A 208 -25.26 -29.18 1.25
N GLY A 209 -25.43 -29.96 2.32
CA GLY A 209 -26.35 -31.10 2.37
C GLY A 209 -27.83 -30.73 2.15
N THR A 210 -28.22 -29.48 2.41
CA THR A 210 -29.57 -28.98 2.09
C THR A 210 -29.76 -28.61 0.61
N GLY A 211 -28.67 -28.59 -0.18
CA GLY A 211 -28.67 -28.05 -1.55
C GLY A 211 -28.61 -26.52 -1.62
N THR A 212 -28.52 -25.84 -0.48
CA THR A 212 -28.44 -24.37 -0.40
C THR A 212 -27.04 -23.89 -0.77
N THR A 213 -26.98 -22.83 -1.57
CA THR A 213 -25.72 -22.25 -2.05
C THR A 213 -25.58 -20.79 -1.62
N ARG A 214 -24.35 -20.36 -1.30
CA ARG A 214 -24.04 -18.94 -1.01
C ARG A 214 -23.56 -18.24 -2.26
N TRP A 215 -24.06 -17.03 -2.47
CA TRP A 215 -23.73 -16.16 -3.58
C TRP A 215 -23.34 -14.79 -3.06
N TYR A 216 -22.40 -14.16 -3.73
CA TYR A 216 -21.83 -12.87 -3.33
C TYR A 216 -21.64 -11.97 -4.55
N THR A 217 -21.80 -10.67 -4.35
CA THR A 217 -21.40 -9.62 -5.30
C THR A 217 -20.93 -8.41 -4.51
N THR A 218 -19.96 -7.69 -5.07
CA THR A 218 -19.52 -6.41 -4.50
C THR A 218 -19.16 -5.41 -5.58
N VAL A 219 -19.32 -4.14 -5.24
CA VAL A 219 -18.59 -3.04 -5.88
C VAL A 219 -17.65 -2.48 -4.83
N ARG A 220 -16.36 -2.70 -5.02
CA ARG A 220 -15.29 -2.27 -4.12
C ARG A 220 -14.64 -1.01 -4.65
N LYS A 221 -14.42 -0.05 -3.77
CA LYS A 221 -13.88 1.27 -4.11
C LYS A 221 -12.74 1.64 -3.19
N PHE A 222 -11.67 2.16 -3.76
CA PHE A 222 -10.51 2.61 -3.00
C PHE A 222 -10.00 3.97 -3.43
N TRP A 223 -9.47 4.70 -2.46
CA TRP A 223 -8.74 5.95 -2.64
C TRP A 223 -7.30 5.67 -2.21
N VAL A 224 -6.39 5.71 -3.18
CA VAL A 224 -5.01 5.27 -3.01
C VAL A 224 -4.07 6.46 -3.13
N GLU A 225 -3.23 6.69 -2.12
CA GLU A 225 -2.18 7.71 -2.23
C GLU A 225 -1.07 7.18 -3.16
N PRO A 226 -0.73 7.88 -4.25
CA PRO A 226 0.02 7.29 -5.35
C PRO A 226 1.50 7.05 -5.06
N LEU A 227 2.13 7.79 -4.15
CA LEU A 227 3.56 7.61 -3.87
C LEU A 227 3.81 6.38 -3.01
N THR A 228 3.03 6.24 -1.96
CA THR A 228 3.07 5.10 -1.04
C THR A 228 2.40 3.88 -1.67
N GLY A 229 1.33 4.05 -2.45
CA GLY A 229 0.43 2.99 -2.90
C GLY A 229 -0.49 2.48 -1.79
N ALA A 230 -0.65 3.21 -0.69
CA ALA A 230 -1.50 2.83 0.42
C ALA A 230 -2.95 3.31 0.19
N PRO A 231 -3.97 2.45 0.38
CA PRO A 231 -5.35 2.90 0.45
C PRO A 231 -5.55 3.77 1.71
N VAL A 232 -6.01 5.00 1.53
CA VAL A 232 -6.38 5.91 2.64
C VAL A 232 -7.86 5.85 2.98
N TYR A 233 -8.68 5.28 2.08
CA TYR A 233 -10.09 5.02 2.28
C TYR A 233 -10.56 3.86 1.40
N GLY A 234 -11.55 3.12 1.91
CA GLY A 234 -12.23 2.05 1.21
C GLY A 234 -13.71 2.01 1.56
N GLU A 235 -14.55 1.72 0.57
CA GLU A 235 -15.96 1.40 0.76
C GLU A 235 -16.40 0.28 -0.18
N GLU A 236 -17.42 -0.47 0.21
CA GLU A 236 -17.99 -1.58 -0.56
C GLU A 236 -19.52 -1.54 -0.58
N LEU A 237 -20.10 -1.74 -1.76
CA LEU A 237 -21.50 -2.11 -1.91
C LEU A 237 -21.61 -3.62 -1.96
N HIS A 238 -21.79 -4.23 -0.80
CA HIS A 238 -21.64 -5.66 -0.61
C HIS A 238 -23.03 -6.32 -0.47
N LYS A 239 -23.25 -7.41 -1.21
CA LYS A 239 -24.47 -8.23 -1.09
C LYS A 239 -24.16 -9.71 -1.11
N GLU A 240 -24.88 -10.45 -0.27
CA GLU A 240 -24.84 -11.90 -0.18
C GLU A 240 -26.24 -12.49 -0.17
N GLU A 241 -26.40 -13.64 -0.80
CA GLU A 241 -27.64 -14.40 -0.83
C GLU A 241 -27.38 -15.88 -0.56
N LEU A 242 -28.28 -16.51 0.18
CA LEU A 242 -28.45 -17.96 0.15
C LEU A 242 -29.52 -18.29 -0.89
N ARG A 243 -29.25 -19.27 -1.75
CA ARG A 243 -30.12 -19.63 -2.88
C ARG A 243 -30.34 -21.14 -2.96
N GLY A 244 -31.60 -21.51 -3.22
CA GLY A 244 -32.07 -22.88 -3.38
C GLY A 244 -31.97 -23.70 -2.09
N GLY A 245 -32.32 -24.98 -2.22
CA GLY A 245 -32.20 -25.96 -1.14
C GLY A 245 -33.29 -25.90 -0.08
N THR A 246 -33.34 -26.92 0.77
CA THR A 246 -34.39 -27.09 1.78
C THR A 246 -34.23 -26.19 3.01
N LEU A 247 -33.04 -25.59 3.22
CA LEU A 247 -32.77 -24.68 4.34
C LEU A 247 -33.67 -23.43 4.29
N LEU A 248 -34.12 -23.05 3.09
CA LEU A 248 -34.91 -21.85 2.87
C LEU A 248 -36.43 -22.11 2.94
N GLY A 249 -36.85 -23.37 3.08
CA GLY A 249 -38.26 -23.78 2.95
C GLY A 249 -38.74 -23.58 1.52
N ASP A 250 -39.91 -22.98 1.34
CA ASP A 250 -40.52 -22.74 0.02
C ASP A 250 -39.92 -21.55 -0.75
N ARG A 251 -38.86 -20.91 -0.22
CA ARG A 251 -38.27 -19.71 -0.82
C ARG A 251 -37.09 -20.07 -1.71
N ASP A 252 -37.05 -19.48 -2.90
CA ASP A 252 -35.93 -19.66 -3.84
C ASP A 252 -34.62 -19.04 -3.34
N LYS A 253 -34.71 -17.94 -2.56
CA LYS A 253 -33.55 -17.24 -2.02
C LYS A 253 -33.88 -16.40 -0.79
N VAL A 254 -32.83 -16.07 -0.02
CA VAL A 254 -32.87 -15.08 1.06
C VAL A 254 -31.56 -14.27 1.07
N THR A 255 -31.65 -12.98 1.35
CA THR A 255 -30.47 -12.12 1.54
C THR A 255 -29.77 -12.49 2.85
N ALA A 256 -28.51 -12.90 2.74
CA ALA A 256 -27.64 -13.19 3.89
C ALA A 256 -27.10 -11.89 4.50
N PHE A 257 -26.65 -10.99 3.63
CA PHE A 257 -26.20 -9.66 3.99
C PHE A 257 -26.43 -8.70 2.82
N ALA A 258 -26.78 -7.45 3.10
CA ALA A 258 -26.70 -6.37 2.12
C ALA A 258 -26.43 -5.05 2.83
N GLY A 259 -25.37 -4.35 2.42
CA GLY A 259 -25.00 -3.09 3.06
C GLY A 259 -24.02 -2.27 2.25
N HIS A 260 -24.02 -0.97 2.51
CA HIS A 260 -22.96 -0.08 2.08
C HIS A 260 -21.94 0.00 3.22
N VAL A 261 -20.87 -0.77 3.09
CA VAL A 261 -19.80 -0.89 4.08
C VAL A 261 -18.81 0.25 3.84
N LYS A 262 -18.53 1.05 4.86
CA LYS A 262 -17.63 2.20 4.77
C LYS A 262 -16.62 2.18 5.90
N MET A 263 -15.36 2.53 5.61
CA MET A 263 -14.36 2.70 6.66
C MET A 263 -14.82 3.76 7.69
N ARG A 264 -14.59 3.47 8.98
CA ARG A 264 -14.98 4.34 10.10
C ARG A 264 -14.09 5.58 10.17
N GLU A 265 -14.69 6.71 10.56
CA GLU A 265 -14.09 8.04 10.48
C GLU A 265 -12.75 8.23 11.22
N ASP A 266 -12.61 7.61 12.39
CA ASP A 266 -11.38 7.61 13.18
C ASP A 266 -10.23 6.87 12.46
N TYR A 267 -10.54 5.72 11.85
CA TYR A 267 -9.58 4.99 11.01
C TYR A 267 -9.23 5.77 9.73
N ILE A 268 -10.17 6.52 9.15
CA ILE A 268 -9.86 7.40 8.00
C ILE A 268 -8.84 8.46 8.42
N THR A 269 -9.10 9.15 9.53
CA THR A 269 -8.21 10.21 10.01
C THR A 269 -6.82 9.68 10.33
N HIS A 270 -6.75 8.58 11.09
CA HIS A 270 -5.49 7.93 11.43
C HIS A 270 -4.69 7.48 10.20
N THR A 271 -5.36 6.85 9.22
CA THR A 271 -4.71 6.33 8.01
C THR A 271 -4.19 7.46 7.12
N VAL A 272 -4.97 8.54 6.97
CA VAL A 272 -4.55 9.74 6.22
C VAL A 272 -3.31 10.37 6.84
N ASP A 273 -3.25 10.51 8.17
CA ASP A 273 -2.10 11.09 8.86
C ASP A 273 -0.86 10.19 8.76
N LEU A 274 -1.04 8.87 8.94
CA LEU A 274 0.03 7.89 8.75
C LEU A 274 0.60 7.96 7.33
N VAL A 275 -0.25 7.94 6.31
CA VAL A 275 0.17 7.99 4.91
C VAL A 275 0.83 9.33 4.57
N LYS A 276 0.36 10.46 5.10
CA LYS A 276 1.05 11.77 4.97
C LYS A 276 2.49 11.71 5.47
N SER A 277 2.71 11.08 6.62
CA SER A 277 4.05 10.94 7.21
C SER A 277 4.97 10.04 6.37
N GLN A 278 4.46 8.89 5.90
CA GLN A 278 5.21 7.94 5.08
C GLN A 278 5.54 8.52 3.70
N ARG A 279 4.59 9.25 3.12
CA ARG A 279 4.76 9.96 1.84
C ARG A 279 5.96 10.91 1.86
N LEU A 280 6.22 11.59 2.98
CA LEU A 280 7.37 12.47 3.11
C LEU A 280 8.69 11.71 2.95
N LEU A 281 8.81 10.51 3.53
CA LEU A 281 10.00 9.66 3.41
C LEU A 281 10.26 9.25 1.95
N ILE A 282 9.19 8.90 1.23
CA ILE A 282 9.28 8.56 -0.19
C ILE A 282 9.69 9.78 -1.01
N LEU A 283 9.09 10.95 -0.75
CA LEU A 283 9.45 12.19 -1.44
C LEU A 283 10.89 12.63 -1.17
N LEU A 284 11.41 12.40 0.05
CA LEU A 284 12.80 12.67 0.36
C LEU A 284 13.74 11.90 -0.57
N LEU A 285 13.51 10.59 -0.76
CA LEU A 285 14.38 9.75 -1.58
C LEU A 285 14.14 9.89 -3.09
N THR A 286 12.90 10.19 -3.50
CA THR A 286 12.54 10.25 -4.93
C THR A 286 12.66 11.65 -5.52
N SER A 287 12.48 12.69 -4.72
CA SER A 287 12.38 14.08 -5.21
C SER A 287 13.26 15.05 -4.44
N TYR A 288 13.02 15.26 -3.14
CA TYR A 288 13.63 16.38 -2.41
C TYR A 288 15.14 16.26 -2.26
N LEU A 289 15.67 15.11 -1.83
CA LEU A 289 17.12 14.92 -1.74
C LEU A 289 17.78 14.82 -3.12
N PRO A 290 17.24 14.07 -4.11
CA PRO A 290 17.80 14.09 -5.47
C PRO A 290 17.92 15.49 -6.07
N TRP A 291 16.85 16.30 -6.04
CA TRP A 291 16.88 17.65 -6.58
C TRP A 291 17.70 18.61 -5.73
N GLY A 292 17.63 18.49 -4.40
CA GLY A 292 18.42 19.32 -3.48
C GLY A 292 19.93 19.10 -3.64
N THR A 293 20.36 17.84 -3.69
CA THR A 293 21.77 17.48 -3.92
C THR A 293 22.25 17.89 -5.31
N LEU A 294 21.45 17.69 -6.35
CA LEU A 294 21.79 18.16 -7.70
C LEU A 294 21.97 19.68 -7.75
N THR A 295 21.01 20.42 -7.18
CA THR A 295 21.06 21.90 -7.14
C THR A 295 22.27 22.39 -6.37
N LEU A 296 22.55 21.80 -5.19
CA LEU A 296 23.73 22.12 -4.40
C LEU A 296 25.02 21.81 -5.17
N GLY A 297 25.09 20.68 -5.86
CA GLY A 297 26.22 20.31 -6.71
C GLY A 297 26.50 21.34 -7.80
N VAL A 298 25.45 21.82 -8.50
CA VAL A 298 25.56 22.87 -9.53
C VAL A 298 26.05 24.19 -8.94
N LEU A 299 25.52 24.61 -7.77
CA LEU A 299 25.95 25.84 -7.10
C LEU A 299 27.42 25.77 -6.66
N LEU A 300 27.84 24.63 -6.11
CA LEU A 300 29.24 24.40 -5.72
C LEU A 300 30.17 24.40 -6.93
N LEU A 301 29.75 23.80 -8.05
CA LEU A 301 30.51 23.82 -9.31
C LEU A 301 30.67 25.25 -9.82
N ALA A 302 29.58 26.02 -9.88
CA ALA A 302 29.61 27.42 -10.29
C ALA A 302 30.54 28.26 -9.41
N LEU A 303 30.50 28.05 -8.08
CA LEU A 303 31.39 28.72 -7.14
C LEU A 303 32.86 28.32 -7.35
N ALA A 304 33.15 27.03 -7.57
CA ALA A 304 34.49 26.55 -7.84
C ALA A 304 35.08 27.19 -9.11
N LEU A 305 34.30 27.22 -10.20
CA LEU A 305 34.68 27.85 -11.47
C LEU A 305 34.88 29.37 -11.31
N TYR A 306 34.01 30.03 -10.54
CA TYR A 306 34.13 31.46 -10.26
C TYR A 306 35.40 31.81 -9.47
N LEU A 307 35.73 31.03 -8.44
CA LEU A 307 36.96 31.22 -7.66
C LEU A 307 38.22 30.98 -8.50
N GLU A 308 38.18 29.97 -9.37
CA GLU A 308 39.24 29.70 -10.32
C GLU A 308 39.41 30.88 -11.29
N ALA A 309 38.33 31.39 -11.88
CA ALA A 309 38.35 32.54 -12.79
C ALA A 309 38.88 33.81 -12.10
N ARG A 310 38.48 34.08 -10.85
CA ARG A 310 39.02 35.21 -10.06
C ARG A 310 40.51 35.06 -9.74
N SER A 311 41.00 33.83 -9.56
CA SER A 311 42.41 33.59 -9.25
C SER A 311 43.34 33.81 -10.45
N ARG A 312 42.80 33.81 -11.67
CA ARG A 312 43.53 34.02 -12.93
C ARG A 312 43.65 35.49 -13.35
N ARG A 313 43.12 36.45 -12.56
CA ARG A 313 43.34 37.89 -12.83
C ARG A 313 44.82 38.22 -12.61
N PRO A 314 45.51 38.89 -13.55
CA PRO A 314 46.91 39.25 -13.39
C PRO A 314 47.10 40.13 -12.17
N SER A 315 48.05 39.79 -11.30
CA SER A 315 48.63 40.77 -10.39
C SER A 315 49.21 41.89 -11.26
N GLY A 316 48.92 43.16 -10.93
CA GLY A 316 49.46 44.31 -11.64
C GLY A 316 50.99 44.27 -11.72
N PRO A 317 51.60 45.01 -12.67
CA PRO A 317 53.04 44.97 -12.90
C PRO A 317 53.81 45.20 -11.60
N ALA A 318 54.84 44.36 -11.37
CA ALA A 318 55.72 44.47 -10.22
C ALA A 318 56.31 45.89 -10.14
N PRO A 319 56.48 46.48 -8.94
CA PRO A 319 57.16 47.75 -8.80
C PRO A 319 58.56 47.63 -9.40
N THR A 320 58.89 48.52 -10.33
CA THR A 320 60.24 48.63 -10.90
C THR A 320 61.23 48.78 -9.76
N GLU A 321 62.14 47.81 -9.63
CA GLU A 321 63.28 47.87 -8.73
C GLU A 321 64.13 49.07 -9.17
N ALA A 322 64.28 50.07 -8.30
CA ALA A 322 65.12 51.23 -8.58
C ALA A 322 66.57 50.75 -8.65
N GLU A 323 67.21 50.90 -9.80
CA GLU A 323 68.65 50.66 -9.97
C GLU A 323 69.43 51.44 -8.91
N GLU A 324 70.12 50.73 -8.02
CA GLU A 324 71.13 51.33 -7.16
C GLU A 324 72.27 51.88 -8.04
N PRO A 325 72.68 53.15 -7.87
CA PRO A 325 73.76 53.73 -8.65
C PRO A 325 75.07 52.98 -8.35
N SER A 326 75.71 52.49 -9.41
CA SER A 326 77.01 51.81 -9.32
C SER A 326 78.06 52.71 -8.68
N PRO A 327 78.90 52.20 -7.77
CA PRO A 327 79.96 52.99 -7.15
C PRO A 327 81.02 53.32 -8.21
N VAL A 328 81.25 54.61 -8.42
CA VAL A 328 82.36 55.11 -9.24
C VAL A 328 83.64 54.99 -8.40
N SER A 329 84.56 54.16 -8.85
CA SER A 329 85.91 54.06 -8.28
C SER A 329 86.87 55.04 -8.97
N ALA A 330 87.39 56.01 -8.22
CA ALA A 330 88.79 56.44 -8.15
C ALA A 330 88.91 57.65 -7.21
#